data_AF-A0A7J8RHV7-F1
#
_entry.id   AF-A0A7J8RHV7-F1
#
_cell.length_a   1.000
_cell.length_b   1.000
_cell.length_c   1.000
_cell.angle_alpha   90.00
_cell.angle_beta   90.00
_cell.angle_gamma   90.00
#
_symmetry.space_group_name_H-M   'P 1'
#
loop_
_entity.id
_entity.type
_entity.pdbx_description
1 polymer ?
#
loop_
_entity_poly.entity_id
_entity_poly.type
_entity_poly.pdbx_seq_one_letter_code
_entity_poly.pdbx_strand_id
1 'polypeptide(L)'
;MALKMFRENMNIYDLVITSVNMPDMDAFKLLELVGLEMGLLVIMLSVHGDTKLVKKGITHGTCDYLFKPARIAELKNIGQHVVRKNKFDFRNHINALNQDNRHEDEDPSI
;
A
#
# COMPACT_ATOMS: atom_id res chain seq x y z
N MET A 1 -12.15 -14.64 -1.43
CA MET A 1 -12.47 -13.95 -2.70
C MET A 1 -11.55 -12.75 -2.96
N ALA A 2 -11.41 -11.80 -2.03
CA ALA A 2 -10.56 -10.60 -2.23
C ALA A 2 -9.09 -10.89 -2.61
N LEU A 3 -8.39 -11.79 -1.89
CA LEU A 3 -7.00 -12.17 -2.22
C LEU A 3 -6.85 -12.71 -3.65
N LYS A 4 -7.86 -13.46 -4.14
CA LYS A 4 -7.88 -13.96 -5.51
C LYS A 4 -7.97 -12.78 -6.49
N MET A 5 -8.87 -11.83 -6.25
CA MET A 5 -9.02 -10.63 -7.08
C MET A 5 -7.75 -9.77 -7.11
N PHE A 6 -7.07 -9.60 -5.98
CA PHE A 6 -5.81 -8.86 -5.92
C PHE A 6 -4.71 -9.56 -6.72
N ARG A 7 -4.60 -10.89 -6.61
CA ARG A 7 -3.59 -11.69 -7.33
C ARG A 7 -3.83 -11.74 -8.83
N GLU A 8 -5.08 -11.87 -9.26
CA GLU A 8 -5.45 -11.92 -10.68
C GLU A 8 -5.36 -10.55 -11.36
N ASN A 9 -5.39 -9.46 -10.58
CA ASN A 9 -5.31 -8.10 -11.09
C ASN A 9 -4.25 -7.30 -10.34
N MET A 10 -3.01 -7.79 -10.37
CA MET A 10 -1.89 -7.03 -9.82
C MET A 10 -1.77 -5.69 -10.56
N ASN A 11 -1.50 -4.61 -9.80
CA ASN A 11 -1.28 -3.24 -10.31
C ASN A 11 -2.52 -2.47 -10.81
N ILE A 12 -3.75 -2.96 -10.63
CA ILE A 12 -4.96 -2.15 -10.93
C ILE A 12 -5.52 -1.42 -9.71
N TYR A 13 -5.01 -1.75 -8.52
CA TYR A 13 -5.45 -1.18 -7.25
C TYR A 13 -4.34 -0.29 -6.70
N ASP A 14 -4.72 0.88 -6.18
CA ASP A 14 -3.78 1.81 -5.54
C ASP A 14 -3.86 1.74 -4.00
N LEU A 15 -4.98 1.27 -3.47
CA LEU A 15 -5.30 1.27 -2.05
C LEU A 15 -6.32 0.18 -1.70
N VAL A 16 -6.13 -0.45 -0.54
CA VAL A 16 -7.11 -1.34 0.10
C VAL A 16 -7.52 -0.75 1.44
N ILE A 17 -8.84 -0.66 1.68
CA ILE A 17 -9.40 -0.30 2.98
C ILE A 17 -10.14 -1.53 3.51
N THR A 18 -9.70 -2.04 4.66
CA THR A 18 -10.22 -3.29 5.23
C THR A 18 -10.71 -3.11 6.66
N SER A 19 -11.72 -3.88 7.07
CA SER A 19 -12.13 -3.96 8.47
C SER A 19 -11.12 -4.78 9.30
N VAL A 20 -10.82 -4.37 10.53
CA VAL A 20 -10.06 -5.20 11.48
C VAL A 20 -10.89 -6.41 11.90
N ASN A 21 -12.15 -6.16 12.24
CA ASN A 21 -13.11 -7.22 12.54
C ASN A 21 -13.67 -7.75 11.21
N MET A 22 -13.11 -8.86 10.73
CA MET A 22 -13.62 -9.62 9.58
C MET A 22 -14.01 -11.04 10.04
N PRO A 23 -15.15 -11.58 9.59
CA PRO A 23 -15.61 -12.90 10.01
C PRO A 23 -14.80 -14.04 9.38
N ASP A 24 -14.42 -13.91 8.11
CA ASP A 24 -13.89 -15.03 7.32
C ASP A 24 -12.37 -15.05 7.19
N MET A 25 -11.69 -13.99 7.62
CA MET A 25 -10.26 -13.81 7.38
C MET A 25 -9.64 -12.89 8.44
N ASP A 26 -8.42 -13.21 8.87
CA ASP A 26 -7.63 -12.31 9.71
C ASP A 26 -7.15 -11.11 8.89
N ALA A 27 -7.60 -9.92 9.29
CA ALA A 27 -7.23 -8.65 8.66
C ALA A 27 -5.72 -8.38 8.68
N PHE A 28 -5.01 -8.84 9.72
CA PHE A 28 -3.56 -8.67 9.82
C PHE A 28 -2.83 -9.58 8.82
N LYS A 29 -3.35 -10.79 8.60
CA LYS A 29 -2.81 -11.68 7.57
C LYS A 29 -3.05 -11.13 6.15
N LEU A 30 -4.21 -10.54 5.91
CA LEU A 30 -4.45 -9.82 4.65
C LEU A 30 -3.47 -8.65 4.49
N LEU A 31 -3.25 -7.88 5.55
CA LEU A 31 -2.34 -6.75 5.54
C LEU A 31 -0.91 -7.18 5.18
N GLU A 32 -0.41 -8.28 5.74
CA GLU A 32 0.90 -8.81 5.37
C GLU A 32 0.95 -9.24 3.89
N LEU A 33 -0.01 -10.06 3.45
CA LEU A 33 -0.05 -10.57 2.08
C LEU A 33 -0.16 -9.43 1.06
N VAL A 34 -1.07 -8.49 1.29
CA VAL A 34 -1.40 -7.43 0.32
C VAL A 34 -0.45 -6.24 0.45
N GLY A 35 -0.14 -5.83 1.67
CA GLY A 35 0.71 -4.68 1.95
C GLY A 35 2.18 -4.96 1.72
N LEU A 36 2.68 -6.12 2.17
CA LEU A 36 4.09 -6.45 2.09
C LEU A 36 4.44 -7.22 0.82
N GLU A 37 3.69 -8.29 0.48
CA GLU A 37 4.04 -9.10 -0.71
C GLU A 37 3.63 -8.43 -2.02
N MET A 38 2.49 -7.72 -2.03
CA MET A 38 1.95 -7.08 -3.24
C MET A 38 2.22 -5.57 -3.32
N GLY A 39 2.82 -4.98 -2.28
CA GLY A 39 3.20 -3.56 -2.25
C GLY A 39 2.02 -2.57 -2.23
N LEU A 40 0.79 -3.04 -2.02
CA LEU A 40 -0.41 -2.19 -2.03
C LEU A 40 -0.53 -1.41 -0.72
N LEU A 41 -1.00 -0.17 -0.78
CA LEU A 41 -1.32 0.57 0.45
C LEU A 41 -2.52 -0.09 1.13
N VAL A 42 -2.44 -0.33 2.44
CA VAL A 42 -3.52 -0.95 3.21
C VAL A 42 -3.85 -0.12 4.44
N ILE A 43 -5.14 0.21 4.58
CA ILE A 43 -5.70 0.97 5.70
C ILE A 43 -6.67 0.09 6.47
N MET A 44 -6.51 0.07 7.78
CA MET A 44 -7.36 -0.70 8.67
C MET A 44 -8.47 0.17 9.26
N LEU A 45 -9.70 -0.35 9.25
CA LEU A 45 -10.87 0.28 9.86
C LEU A 45 -11.34 -0.54 11.05
N SER A 46 -11.49 0.08 12.21
CA SER A 46 -11.96 -0.61 13.42
C SER A 46 -13.09 0.12 14.12
N VAL A 47 -13.97 -0.64 14.77
CA VAL A 47 -14.95 -0.11 15.74
C VAL A 47 -14.36 -0.01 17.15
N HIS A 48 -13.12 -0.47 17.36
CA HIS A 48 -12.41 -0.42 18.63
C HIS A 48 -11.13 0.40 18.51
N GLY A 49 -10.98 1.37 19.42
CA GLY A 49 -9.78 2.19 19.55
C GLY A 49 -8.70 1.55 20.42
N ASP A 50 -8.70 0.21 20.53
CA ASP A 50 -7.73 -0.49 21.36
C ASP A 50 -6.32 -0.21 20.84
N THR A 51 -5.52 0.45 21.67
CA THR A 51 -4.13 0.78 21.38
C THR A 51 -3.31 -0.45 21.01
N LYS A 52 -3.64 -1.64 21.53
CA LYS A 52 -2.96 -2.89 21.15
C LYS A 52 -3.21 -3.26 19.69
N LEU A 53 -4.44 -3.11 19.21
CA LEU A 53 -4.78 -3.39 17.80
C LEU A 53 -4.15 -2.36 16.86
N VAL A 54 -4.14 -1.09 17.25
CA VAL A 54 -3.46 -0.03 16.49
C VAL A 54 -1.96 -0.32 16.39
N LYS A 55 -1.31 -0.61 17.52
CA LYS A 55 0.12 -0.98 17.55
C LYS A 55 0.39 -2.21 16.68
N LYS A 56 -0.45 -3.23 16.76
CA LYS A 56 -0.36 -4.42 15.89
C LYS A 56 -0.45 -4.01 14.42
N GLY A 57 -1.43 -3.19 14.03
CA GLY A 57 -1.57 -2.71 12.66
C GLY A 57 -0.29 -2.03 12.13
N ILE A 58 0.30 -1.15 12.94
CA ILE A 58 1.55 -0.46 12.61
C ILE A 58 2.70 -1.46 12.40
N THR A 59 2.88 -2.41 13.33
CA THR A 59 3.94 -3.43 13.23
C THR A 59 3.81 -4.30 11.98
N HIS A 60 2.58 -4.60 11.56
CA HIS A 60 2.30 -5.39 10.36
C HIS A 60 2.33 -4.54 9.06
N GLY A 61 2.60 -3.23 9.15
CA GLY A 61 2.82 -2.38 7.98
C GLY A 61 1.58 -1.66 7.43
N THR A 62 0.54 -1.46 8.25
CA THR A 62 -0.61 -0.64 7.82
C THR A 62 -0.18 0.80 7.59
N CYS A 63 -0.74 1.44 6.56
CA CYS A 63 -0.45 2.83 6.24
C CYS A 63 -1.18 3.79 7.17
N ASP A 64 -2.42 3.44 7.54
CA ASP A 64 -3.23 4.20 8.47
C ASP A 64 -4.26 3.30 9.15
N TYR A 65 -4.76 3.75 10.30
CA TYR A 65 -5.75 3.06 11.09
C TYR A 65 -6.87 4.02 11.48
N LEU A 66 -8.05 3.86 10.87
CA LEU A 66 -9.20 4.74 11.12
C LEU A 66 -10.25 4.06 11.99
N PHE A 67 -10.95 4.88 12.77
CA PHE A 67 -12.09 4.45 13.55
C PHE A 67 -13.37 4.54 12.72
N LYS A 68 -14.28 3.57 12.88
CA LYS A 68 -15.58 3.57 12.22
C LYS A 68 -16.61 4.39 13.02
N PRO A 69 -17.44 5.23 12.36
CA PRO A 69 -17.42 5.55 10.94
C PRO A 69 -16.24 6.46 10.58
N ALA A 70 -15.54 6.14 9.49
CA ALA A 70 -14.43 6.96 9.00
C ALA A 70 -14.96 8.30 8.49
N ARG A 71 -14.28 9.39 8.84
CA ARG A 71 -14.67 10.73 8.41
C ARG A 71 -14.21 10.98 6.98
N ILE A 72 -15.04 11.68 6.21
CA ILE A 72 -14.70 12.06 4.82
C ILE A 72 -13.37 12.83 4.76
N ALA A 73 -13.06 13.64 5.77
CA ALA A 73 -11.81 14.37 5.84
C ALA A 73 -10.58 13.44 5.95
N GLU A 74 -10.68 12.35 6.72
CA GLU A 74 -9.61 11.36 6.85
C GLU A 74 -9.38 10.64 5.52
N LEU A 75 -10.47 10.21 4.87
CA LEU A 75 -10.42 9.57 3.55
C LEU A 75 -9.83 10.50 2.47
N LYS A 76 -10.12 11.81 2.53
CA LYS A 76 -9.51 12.79 1.63
C LYS A 76 -8.00 12.87 1.83
N ASN A 77 -7.53 12.92 3.08
CA ASN A 77 -6.09 12.98 3.37
C ASN A 77 -5.36 11.75 2.84
N ILE A 78 -5.96 10.58 3.06
CA ILE A 78 -5.50 9.29 2.52
C ILE A 78 -5.42 9.33 1.00
N GLY A 79 -6.50 9.74 0.32
CA GLY A 79 -6.52 9.80 -1.14
C GLY A 79 -5.41 10.70 -1.70
N GLN A 80 -5.14 11.83 -1.05
CA GLN A 80 -4.02 12.67 -1.44
C GLN A 80 -2.66 12.01 -1.18
N HIS A 81 -2.51 11.24 -0.10
CA HIS A 81 -1.28 10.48 0.16
C HIS A 81 -1.02 9.45 -0.94
N VAL A 82 -2.04 8.68 -1.34
CA VAL A 82 -1.97 7.71 -2.44
C VAL A 82 -1.50 8.36 -3.74
N VAL A 83 -2.13 9.47 -4.14
CA VAL A 83 -1.76 10.19 -5.37
C VAL A 83 -0.32 10.71 -5.34
N ARG A 84 0.15 11.19 -4.18
CA ARG A 84 1.55 11.66 -4.03
C ARG A 84 2.53 10.49 -4.11
N LYS A 85 2.24 9.36 -3.47
CA LYS A 85 3.05 8.15 -3.53
C LYS A 85 3.17 7.65 -4.97
N ASN A 86 2.06 7.49 -5.68
CA ASN A 86 2.07 7.02 -7.08
C ASN A 86 2.90 7.93 -7.99
N LYS A 87 2.80 9.26 -7.83
CA LYS A 87 3.64 10.21 -8.59
C LYS A 87 5.12 10.07 -8.28
N PHE A 88 5.47 9.81 -7.02
CA PHE A 88 6.84 9.61 -6.59
C PHE A 88 7.40 8.30 -7.14
N ASP A 89 6.66 7.20 -7.01
CA ASP A 89 7.03 5.88 -7.51
C ASP A 89 7.23 5.90 -9.04
N PHE A 90 6.32 6.56 -9.78
CA PHE A 90 6.46 6.75 -11.23
C PHE A 90 7.73 7.53 -11.59
N ARG A 91 8.02 8.64 -10.89
CA ARG A 91 9.25 9.42 -11.12
C ARG A 91 10.51 8.61 -10.85
N ASN A 92 10.54 7.83 -9.78
CA ASN A 92 11.69 6.98 -9.45
C ASN A 92 11.89 5.90 -10.51
N HIS A 93 10.80 5.32 -11.03
CA HIS A 93 10.88 4.35 -12.11
C HIS A 93 11.49 4.94 -13.39
N ILE A 94 11.04 6.13 -13.80
CA ILE A 94 11.62 6.85 -14.95
C ILE A 94 13.10 7.17 -14.71
N ASN A 95 13.46 7.61 -13.50
CA ASN A 95 14.85 7.92 -13.17
C ASN A 95 15.77 6.69 -13.20
N ALA A 96 15.27 5.52 -12.78
CA ALA A 96 16.02 4.26 -12.82
C ALA A 96 16.30 3.85 -14.28
N LEU A 97 15.28 3.88 -15.15
CA LEU A 97 15.44 3.57 -16.58
C LEU A 97 16.45 4.49 -17.28
N ASN A 98 16.51 5.77 -16.88
CA ASN A 98 17.45 6.73 -17.44
C ASN A 98 18.90 6.55 -16.95
N GLN A 99 19.13 5.80 -15.87
CA GLN A 99 20.48 5.50 -15.37
C GLN A 99 21.10 4.31 -16.09
N ASP A 100 20.31 3.29 -16.44
CA ASP A 100 20.79 2.11 -17.18
C ASP A 100 21.24 2.48 -18.61
N ASN A 101 20.56 3.42 -19.26
CA ASN A 101 20.89 3.88 -20.62
C ASN A 101 22.20 4.71 -20.71
N ARG A 102 22.90 5.00 -19.61
CA ARG A 102 24.15 5.78 -19.62
C ARG A 102 25.43 4.94 -19.52
N HIS A 103 25.31 3.61 -19.46
CA HIS A 103 26.46 2.70 -19.33
C HIS A 103 26.82 1.94 -20.61
N GLU A 104 26.11 2.15 -21.74
CA GLU A 104 26.41 1.49 -23.02
C GLU A 104 27.24 2.35 -24.00
N ASP A 105 27.54 3.62 -23.68
CA ASP A 105 28.25 4.55 -24.59
C ASP A 105 29.76 4.74 -24.29
N GLU A 106 30.35 4.00 -23.33
CA GLU A 106 31.82 3.98 -23.16
C GLU A 106 32.44 2.83 -23.97
N ASP A 107 32.71 3.09 -25.25
CA ASP A 107 33.58 2.28 -26.09
C ASP A 107 35.04 2.38 -25.56
N PRO A 108 35.65 1.26 -25.09
CA PRO A 108 37.06 1.25 -24.73
C PRO A 108 37.90 1.11 -25.99
N SER A 109 37.97 2.18 -26.77
CA SER A 109 38.84 2.29 -27.93
C SER A 109 39.91 3.36 -27.71
N ILE A 110 40.91 3.08 -26.86
CA ILE A 110 42.34 3.46 -27.03
C ILE A 110 43.22 2.41 -26.35
#